data_AF-A0ABD1I8W5-F1
#
_entry.id   AF-A0ABD1I8W5-F1
#
_cell.length_a   1.000
_cell.length_b   1.000
_cell.length_c   1.000
_cell.angle_alpha   90.00
_cell.angle_beta   90.00
_cell.angle_gamma   90.00
#
_symmetry.space_group_name_H-M   'P 1'
#
loop_
_entity.id
_entity.type
_entity.pdbx_description
1 polymer ?
#
loop_
_entity_poly.entity_id
_entity_poly.type
_entity_poly.pdbx_seq_one_letter_code
_entity_poly.pdbx_strand_id
1 'polypeptide(L)'
;MAVAIPSPAAAAEKKHWWLTNRKMVERYVREARMLIATKEHSEIAAALRLLDAALAVAPRMEVALELKARSLLHLRRFKEVVDMLQDYIPSLKMAISDDASTTGSSDNSREGATLLSSGGGSEPACTCFSVSDLKKKVISGLFKNVEEAGQWRYAVLGQACCHLGLMEDALVLLQTGKRLATAAFRRRSNSLTDDIFSSINHPLSDENLQPERPRKTDFESISRLLCHTKLLIRRKTAAVAALDAGLYAEAVRHFTKILDGRRGAPKGFLAECYVHRASAFRSVGRIAEAIADCNRALALDTSCIEALAIRATLFESIRCFPDSLHDLEHLKLLYNSILRDRKTPGPVWKRQKVQYREIPGKLCSVAAKIQQLKQHLASGETGNVDYHTLIGLRRGCSRSELERAHLLLTLRHKPDQSWNFMHKCEFADEKDVDSVRDGAKMSALVLHRLIQRGYSSLMAAILEDEAVEKQRKKAVLAEGNSAATSFQGVFCRDVGNLLSDTGFNHPIPLKYEALSC
;
A
#
# COMPACT_ATOMS: atom_id res chain seq x y z
N MET A 1 0.37 -58.72 26.21
CA MET A 1 0.98 -57.45 26.64
C MET A 1 0.11 -56.86 27.73
N ALA A 2 0.53 -56.95 28.99
CA ALA A 2 -0.22 -56.44 30.14
C ALA A 2 -0.15 -54.91 30.16
N VAL A 3 -1.31 -54.26 30.23
CA VAL A 3 -1.45 -52.81 30.43
C VAL A 3 -1.03 -52.50 31.86
N ALA A 4 0.12 -51.83 32.02
CA ALA A 4 0.58 -51.36 33.32
C ALA A 4 -0.35 -50.25 33.83
N ILE A 5 -1.04 -50.53 34.94
CA ILE A 5 -1.82 -49.53 35.69
C ILE A 5 -0.81 -48.59 36.38
N PRO A 6 -0.92 -47.25 36.24
CA PRO A 6 0.01 -46.33 36.89
C PRO A 6 -0.11 -46.43 38.41
N SER A 7 1.02 -46.46 39.12
CA SER A 7 1.04 -46.49 40.58
C SER A 7 0.41 -45.20 41.18
N PRO A 8 -0.35 -45.30 42.28
CA PRO A 8 -1.01 -44.14 42.90
C PRO A 8 -0.02 -43.08 43.41
N ALA A 9 1.22 -43.46 43.74
CA ALA A 9 2.29 -42.54 44.12
C ALA A 9 2.75 -41.63 42.96
N ALA A 10 2.94 -42.19 41.76
CA ALA A 10 3.28 -41.42 40.57
C ALA A 10 2.13 -40.49 40.13
N ALA A 11 0.88 -40.86 40.44
CA ALA A 11 -0.28 -39.98 40.23
C ALA A 11 -0.35 -38.84 41.25
N ALA A 12 0.06 -39.06 42.51
CA ALA A 12 0.10 -38.06 43.56
C ALA A 12 1.23 -37.02 43.33
N GLU A 13 2.42 -37.47 42.94
CA GLU A 13 3.55 -36.58 42.57
C GLU A 13 3.22 -35.71 41.36
N LYS A 14 2.61 -36.31 40.32
CA LYS A 14 2.10 -35.55 39.18
C LYS A 14 1.10 -34.48 39.64
N LYS A 15 0.10 -34.84 40.46
CA LYS A 15 -0.88 -33.88 40.98
C LYS A 15 -0.21 -32.72 41.74
N HIS A 16 0.76 -33.01 42.60
CA HIS A 16 1.50 -32.00 43.35
C HIS A 16 2.32 -31.06 42.43
N TRP A 17 3.00 -31.64 41.43
CA TRP A 17 3.72 -30.89 40.41
C TRP A 17 2.79 -29.97 39.59
N TRP A 18 1.63 -30.47 39.15
CA TRP A 18 0.62 -29.68 38.45
C TRP A 18 0.06 -28.54 39.32
N LEU A 19 -0.22 -28.79 40.60
CA LEU A 19 -0.69 -27.78 41.56
C LEU A 19 0.34 -26.68 41.81
N THR A 20 1.61 -27.04 41.93
CA THR A 20 2.71 -26.10 42.18
C THR A 20 2.95 -25.21 40.96
N ASN A 21 2.97 -25.82 39.77
CA ASN A 21 3.09 -25.10 38.51
C ASN A 21 1.90 -24.19 38.25
N ARG A 22 0.67 -24.62 38.58
CA ARG A 22 -0.52 -23.77 38.46
C ARG A 22 -0.43 -22.53 39.35
N LYS A 23 -0.03 -22.67 40.62
CA LYS A 23 0.17 -21.54 41.54
C LYS A 23 1.27 -20.59 41.05
N MET A 24 2.34 -21.15 40.50
CA MET A 24 3.43 -20.38 39.90
C MET A 24 2.95 -19.55 38.71
N VAL A 25 2.21 -20.16 37.78
CA VAL A 25 1.63 -19.48 36.61
C VAL A 25 0.65 -18.38 37.06
N GLU A 26 -0.23 -18.66 38.02
CA GLU A 26 -1.17 -17.67 38.57
C GLU A 26 -0.44 -16.48 39.23
N ARG A 27 0.71 -16.72 39.87
CA ARG A 27 1.58 -15.66 40.41
C ARG A 27 2.17 -14.80 39.30
N TYR A 28 2.77 -15.40 38.28
CA TYR A 28 3.33 -14.66 37.14
C TYR A 28 2.28 -13.82 36.41
N VAL A 29 1.08 -14.36 36.21
CA VAL A 29 -0.01 -13.61 35.58
C VAL A 29 -0.47 -12.44 36.46
N ARG A 30 -0.49 -12.60 37.80
CA ARG A 30 -0.83 -11.52 38.74
C ARG A 30 0.22 -10.41 38.73
N GLU A 31 1.50 -10.77 38.78
CA GLU A 31 2.62 -9.81 38.67
C GLU A 31 2.60 -9.06 37.33
N ALA A 32 2.38 -9.79 36.23
CA ALA A 32 2.24 -9.17 34.91
C ALA A 32 1.08 -8.17 34.85
N ARG A 33 -0.07 -8.45 35.49
CA ARG A 33 -1.18 -7.49 35.56
C ARG A 33 -0.81 -6.20 36.28
N MET A 34 -0.07 -6.29 37.38
CA MET A 34 0.38 -5.11 38.14
C MET A 34 1.30 -4.24 37.29
N LEU A 35 2.27 -4.86 36.61
CA LEU A 35 3.18 -4.17 35.68
C LEU A 35 2.51 -3.60 34.44
N ILE A 36 1.39 -4.18 33.98
CA ILE A 36 0.61 -3.61 32.86
C ILE A 36 -0.23 -2.41 33.33
N ALA A 37 -0.63 -2.38 34.60
CA ALA A 37 -1.48 -1.31 35.14
C ALA A 37 -0.77 0.05 35.20
N THR A 38 0.56 0.06 35.36
CA THR A 38 1.41 1.26 35.41
C THR A 38 1.55 1.95 34.05
N LYS A 39 1.29 1.23 32.95
CA LYS A 39 1.36 1.72 31.55
C LYS A 39 2.75 2.20 31.11
N GLU A 40 3.81 1.88 31.83
CA GLU A 40 5.18 2.21 31.43
C GLU A 40 5.72 1.22 30.40
N HIS A 41 6.48 1.71 29.40
CA HIS A 41 7.00 0.86 28.32
C HIS A 41 7.98 -0.21 28.84
N SER A 42 8.85 0.14 29.80
CA SER A 42 9.80 -0.75 30.46
C SER A 42 9.10 -1.86 31.25
N GLU A 43 8.07 -1.50 32.00
CA GLU A 43 7.33 -2.42 32.86
C GLU A 43 6.42 -3.36 32.06
N ILE A 44 5.80 -2.88 30.98
CA ILE A 44 5.06 -3.74 30.04
C ILE A 44 6.01 -4.74 29.37
N ALA A 45 7.24 -4.34 29.02
CA ALA A 45 8.25 -5.27 28.48
C ALA A 45 8.70 -6.31 29.52
N ALA A 46 8.80 -5.94 30.81
CA ALA A 46 9.04 -6.90 31.89
C ALA A 46 7.85 -7.86 32.08
N ALA A 47 6.61 -7.36 32.00
CA ALA A 47 5.40 -8.17 32.05
C ALA A 47 5.36 -9.22 30.93
N LEU A 48 5.83 -8.90 29.73
CA LEU A 48 5.93 -9.88 28.64
C LEU A 48 6.83 -11.06 28.99
N ARG A 49 7.98 -10.83 29.63
CA ARG A 49 8.88 -11.93 30.05
C ARG A 49 8.21 -12.87 31.06
N LEU A 50 7.43 -12.31 32.00
CA LEU A 50 6.65 -13.10 32.96
C LEU A 50 5.54 -13.89 32.28
N LEU A 51 4.86 -13.29 31.29
CA LEU A 51 3.82 -13.96 30.51
C LEU A 51 4.39 -15.08 29.62
N ASP A 52 5.58 -14.89 29.04
CA ASP A 52 6.28 -15.93 28.28
C ASP A 52 6.66 -17.12 29.17
N ALA A 53 7.18 -16.85 30.37
CA ALA A 53 7.47 -17.89 31.36
C ALA A 53 6.18 -18.63 31.80
N ALA A 54 5.07 -17.91 31.96
CA ALA A 54 3.77 -18.50 32.29
C ALA A 54 3.24 -19.40 31.15
N LEU A 55 3.30 -18.94 29.91
CA LEU A 55 2.82 -19.67 28.73
C LEU A 55 3.70 -20.87 28.35
N ALA A 56 5.00 -20.84 28.69
CA ALA A 56 5.87 -22.00 28.54
C ALA A 56 5.43 -23.19 29.40
N VAL A 57 4.85 -22.91 30.57
CA VAL A 57 4.32 -23.93 31.50
C VAL A 57 2.86 -24.27 31.18
N ALA A 58 2.05 -23.27 30.82
CA ALA A 58 0.62 -23.42 30.54
C ALA A 58 0.20 -22.74 29.22
N PRO A 59 0.42 -23.39 28.07
CA PRO A 59 0.23 -22.76 26.75
C PRO A 59 -1.24 -22.47 26.40
N ARG A 60 -2.19 -23.14 27.05
CA ARG A 60 -3.64 -22.98 26.83
C ARG A 60 -4.29 -21.96 27.77
N MET A 61 -3.52 -21.21 28.55
CA MET A 61 -4.08 -20.23 29.48
C MET A 61 -4.56 -18.97 28.74
N GLU A 62 -5.87 -18.86 28.53
CA GLU A 62 -6.54 -17.76 27.83
C GLU A 62 -6.18 -16.37 28.35
N VAL A 63 -6.19 -16.20 29.67
CA VAL A 63 -5.94 -14.91 30.32
C VAL A 63 -4.50 -14.43 30.09
N ALA A 64 -3.53 -15.35 30.09
CA ALA A 64 -2.14 -15.04 29.84
C ALA A 64 -1.91 -14.66 28.35
N LEU A 65 -2.56 -15.37 27.43
CA LEU A 65 -2.53 -15.05 26.00
C LEU A 65 -3.14 -13.67 25.72
N GLU A 66 -4.29 -13.36 26.32
CA GLU A 66 -4.98 -12.09 26.16
C GLU A 66 -4.15 -10.91 26.68
N LEU A 67 -3.56 -11.05 27.88
CA LEU A 67 -2.66 -10.04 28.44
C LEU A 67 -1.42 -9.86 27.56
N LYS A 68 -0.81 -10.95 27.09
CA LYS A 68 0.37 -10.88 26.21
C LYS A 68 0.05 -10.14 24.92
N ALA A 69 -1.06 -10.49 24.27
CA ALA A 69 -1.46 -9.87 23.01
C ALA A 69 -1.77 -8.37 23.15
N ARG A 70 -2.44 -7.97 24.25
CA ARG A 70 -2.68 -6.53 24.55
C ARG A 70 -1.40 -5.77 24.88
N SER A 71 -0.48 -6.38 25.63
CA SER A 71 0.84 -5.78 25.93
C SER A 71 1.65 -5.58 24.66
N LEU A 72 1.66 -6.56 23.75
CA LEU A 72 2.32 -6.44 22.45
C LEU A 72 1.71 -5.34 21.56
N LEU A 73 0.37 -5.19 21.56
CA LEU A 73 -0.29 -4.06 20.89
C LEU A 73 0.17 -2.71 21.44
N HIS A 74 0.25 -2.58 22.78
CA HIS A 74 0.71 -1.36 23.43
C HIS A 74 2.16 -1.03 23.06
N LEU A 75 3.03 -2.04 22.94
CA LEU A 75 4.41 -1.88 22.51
C LEU A 75 4.60 -1.78 20.98
N ARG A 76 3.51 -1.72 20.20
CA ARG A 76 3.51 -1.70 18.73
C ARG A 76 4.17 -2.90 18.05
N ARG A 77 4.35 -4.00 18.77
CA ARG A 77 4.90 -5.28 18.26
C ARG A 77 3.81 -6.09 17.55
N PHE A 78 3.21 -5.48 16.52
CA PHE A 78 2.03 -6.04 15.84
C PHE A 78 2.32 -7.37 15.15
N LYS A 79 3.54 -7.57 14.63
CA LYS A 79 3.93 -8.81 13.95
C LYS A 79 3.77 -10.02 14.87
N GLU A 80 4.25 -9.92 16.10
CA GLU A 80 4.19 -11.00 17.09
C GLU A 80 2.76 -11.32 17.54
N VAL A 81 1.88 -10.32 17.56
CA VAL A 81 0.44 -10.55 17.81
C VAL A 81 -0.16 -11.42 16.71
N VAL A 82 0.20 -11.15 15.46
CA VAL A 82 -0.29 -11.90 14.31
C VAL A 82 0.33 -13.30 14.27
N ASP A 83 1.63 -13.44 14.53
CA ASP A 83 2.30 -14.75 14.63
C ASP A 83 1.63 -15.65 15.69
N MET A 84 1.26 -15.07 16.84
CA MET A 84 0.60 -15.80 17.93
C MET A 84 -0.84 -16.23 17.60
N LEU A 85 -1.55 -15.46 16.77
CA LEU A 85 -2.99 -15.63 16.51
C LEU A 85 -3.30 -15.97 15.05
N GLN A 86 -2.30 -16.42 14.29
CA GLN A 86 -2.36 -16.59 12.83
C GLN A 86 -3.53 -17.48 12.36
N ASP A 87 -3.90 -18.51 13.14
CA ASP A 87 -4.93 -19.49 12.79
C ASP A 87 -6.34 -18.87 12.64
N TYR A 88 -6.55 -17.69 13.22
CA TYR A 88 -7.83 -16.96 13.18
C TYR A 88 -7.94 -16.00 12.00
N ILE A 89 -6.89 -15.86 11.18
CA ILE A 89 -6.88 -14.97 10.02
C ILE A 89 -7.68 -15.64 8.88
N PRO A 90 -8.76 -15.02 8.37
CA PRO A 90 -9.59 -15.60 7.32
C PRO A 90 -8.82 -15.97 6.04
N SER A 91 -7.83 -15.15 5.64
CA SER A 91 -6.99 -15.37 4.47
C SER A 91 -6.07 -16.59 4.60
N LEU A 92 -5.65 -16.96 5.81
CA LEU A 92 -4.84 -18.15 6.07
C LEU A 92 -5.69 -19.43 6.07
N LYS A 93 -6.94 -19.34 6.53
CA LYS A 93 -7.89 -20.47 6.55
C LYS A 93 -8.31 -20.93 5.14
N MET A 94 -8.35 -20.01 4.17
CA MET A 94 -8.68 -20.33 2.77
C MET A 94 -7.49 -20.90 1.98
N ALA A 95 -6.25 -20.57 2.33
CA ALA A 95 -5.08 -21.12 1.64
C ALA A 95 -4.85 -22.61 1.91
N ILE A 96 -5.34 -23.13 3.04
CA ILE A 96 -5.23 -24.54 3.43
C ILE A 96 -6.24 -25.42 2.69
N SER A 97 -7.32 -24.86 2.13
CA SER A 97 -8.36 -25.67 1.46
C SER A 97 -8.05 -26.08 0.02
N ASP A 98 -7.09 -25.43 -0.64
CA ASP A 98 -6.85 -25.63 -2.08
C ASP A 98 -5.80 -26.70 -2.40
N ASP A 99 -5.15 -27.29 -1.39
CA ASP A 99 -4.11 -28.34 -1.56
C ASP A 99 -4.47 -29.72 -0.97
N ALA A 100 -5.72 -29.95 -0.58
CA ALA A 100 -6.17 -31.26 -0.08
C ALA A 100 -7.22 -31.90 -1.00
N SER A 101 -6.81 -32.37 -2.17
CA SER A 101 -7.60 -33.35 -2.91
C SER A 101 -7.45 -34.75 -2.29
N THR A 102 -8.61 -35.38 -2.11
CA THR A 102 -8.88 -36.84 -2.05
C THR A 102 -8.42 -37.63 -0.82
N THR A 103 -9.36 -37.95 0.06
CA THR A 103 -9.90 -39.33 0.25
C THR A 103 -10.99 -39.37 1.34
N GLY A 104 -12.09 -40.09 1.08
CA GLY A 104 -12.84 -40.83 2.10
C GLY A 104 -14.11 -40.24 2.73
N SER A 105 -15.23 -40.31 2.00
CA SER A 105 -16.54 -40.84 2.45
C SER A 105 -17.03 -40.61 3.90
N SER A 106 -18.17 -39.91 4.06
CA SER A 106 -19.45 -40.57 4.43
C SER A 106 -20.63 -39.58 4.45
N ASP A 107 -21.62 -39.93 3.64
CA ASP A 107 -23.07 -39.72 3.72
C ASP A 107 -23.67 -38.63 4.63
N ASN A 108 -24.44 -37.73 3.99
CA ASN A 108 -25.90 -37.76 4.15
C ASN A 108 -26.58 -37.09 2.94
N SER A 109 -27.11 -37.95 2.07
CA SER A 109 -28.28 -37.71 1.22
C SER A 109 -29.50 -37.42 2.11
N ARG A 110 -30.58 -36.71 1.76
CA ARG A 110 -31.40 -36.60 0.54
C ARG A 110 -32.44 -35.49 0.85
N GLU A 111 -32.75 -34.60 -0.09
CA GLU A 111 -34.09 -34.32 -0.65
C GLU A 111 -33.88 -33.04 -1.50
N GLY A 112 -34.24 -32.89 -2.77
CA GLY A 112 -35.24 -33.58 -3.58
C GLY A 112 -36.24 -32.56 -4.11
N ALA A 113 -35.88 -31.76 -5.13
CA ALA A 113 -36.84 -31.09 -6.01
C ALA A 113 -36.17 -30.67 -7.33
N THR A 114 -36.33 -31.54 -8.33
CA THR A 114 -36.05 -31.38 -9.76
C THR A 114 -37.08 -30.47 -10.45
N LEU A 115 -36.68 -29.83 -11.57
CA LEU A 115 -37.38 -29.70 -12.87
C LEU A 115 -36.55 -28.71 -13.75
N LEU A 116 -35.66 -29.19 -14.64
CA LEU A 116 -35.78 -29.27 -16.13
C LEU A 116 -35.99 -27.92 -16.84
N SER A 117 -35.41 -27.53 -17.99
CA SER A 117 -34.41 -27.99 -18.97
C SER A 117 -34.29 -26.82 -20.00
N SER A 118 -33.14 -26.38 -20.52
CA SER A 118 -32.65 -26.69 -21.88
C SER A 118 -31.95 -25.44 -22.47
N GLY A 119 -30.91 -25.62 -23.29
CA GLY A 119 -30.38 -24.59 -24.19
C GLY A 119 -28.86 -24.45 -24.19
N GLY A 120 -28.19 -25.16 -25.09
CA GLY A 120 -26.74 -25.10 -25.28
C GLY A 120 -26.24 -23.76 -25.85
N GLY A 121 -25.04 -23.40 -25.44
CA GLY A 121 -24.29 -22.25 -25.95
C GLY A 121 -22.97 -22.11 -25.20
N SER A 122 -21.87 -22.42 -25.90
CA SER A 122 -20.50 -22.28 -25.43
C SER A 122 -20.14 -20.81 -25.18
N GLU A 123 -19.83 -20.43 -23.94
CA GLU A 123 -18.94 -19.32 -23.56
C GLU A 123 -18.62 -19.41 -22.05
N PRO A 124 -17.40 -19.05 -21.58
CA PRO A 124 -17.05 -19.16 -20.17
C PRO A 124 -17.78 -18.07 -19.40
N ALA A 125 -18.90 -18.44 -18.78
CA ALA A 125 -19.61 -17.56 -17.86
C ALA A 125 -18.64 -17.10 -16.75
N CYS A 126 -18.28 -15.83 -16.79
CA CYS A 126 -17.69 -15.12 -15.67
C CYS A 126 -18.66 -15.28 -14.50
N THR A 127 -18.41 -16.28 -13.65
CA THR A 127 -19.11 -16.43 -12.38
C THR A 127 -18.64 -15.27 -11.52
N CYS A 128 -19.37 -14.16 -11.58
CA CYS A 128 -19.22 -13.12 -10.59
C CYS A 128 -19.57 -13.78 -9.24
N PHE A 129 -18.54 -14.12 -8.48
CA PHE A 129 -18.71 -14.50 -7.09
C PHE A 129 -19.30 -13.28 -6.40
N SER A 130 -20.60 -13.30 -6.16
CA SER A 130 -21.25 -12.29 -5.33
C SER A 130 -20.52 -12.29 -3.99
N VAL A 131 -19.86 -11.18 -3.66
CA VAL A 131 -19.18 -10.97 -2.38
C VAL A 131 -20.11 -11.30 -1.21
N SER A 132 -21.43 -11.21 -1.43
CA SER A 132 -22.52 -11.64 -0.56
C SER A 132 -22.48 -13.13 -0.19
N ASP A 133 -22.21 -14.02 -1.14
CA ASP A 133 -22.34 -15.47 -0.97
C ASP A 133 -21.05 -16.09 -0.43
N LEU A 134 -19.89 -15.54 -0.81
CA LEU A 134 -18.63 -15.82 -0.12
C LEU A 134 -18.69 -15.31 1.32
N LYS A 135 -19.21 -14.10 1.53
CA LYS A 135 -19.44 -13.57 2.88
C LYS A 135 -20.40 -14.44 3.67
N LYS A 136 -21.51 -14.93 3.09
CA LYS A 136 -22.45 -15.85 3.77
C LYS A 136 -21.81 -17.20 4.11
N LYS A 137 -21.04 -17.81 3.20
CA LYS A 137 -20.34 -19.08 3.44
C LYS A 137 -19.20 -18.95 4.45
N VAL A 138 -18.41 -17.88 4.38
CA VAL A 138 -17.35 -17.55 5.34
C VAL A 138 -17.95 -17.25 6.71
N ILE A 139 -19.05 -16.50 6.75
CA ILE A 139 -19.84 -16.27 7.97
C ILE A 139 -20.29 -17.63 8.51
N SER A 140 -21.07 -18.44 7.79
CA SER A 140 -21.63 -19.69 8.31
C SER A 140 -20.61 -20.72 8.82
N GLY A 141 -19.39 -20.75 8.25
CA GLY A 141 -18.31 -21.64 8.71
C GLY A 141 -17.58 -21.19 9.98
N LEU A 142 -17.68 -19.91 10.37
CA LEU A 142 -17.12 -19.35 11.61
C LEU A 142 -18.07 -19.49 12.82
N PHE A 143 -19.34 -19.85 12.62
CA PHE A 143 -20.38 -19.83 13.67
C PHE A 143 -20.60 -21.15 14.41
N LYS A 144 -19.91 -22.24 14.08
CA LYS A 144 -20.01 -23.47 14.88
C LYS A 144 -19.04 -23.38 16.07
N ASN A 145 -19.58 -22.94 17.20
CA ASN A 145 -18.99 -22.98 18.55
C ASN A 145 -17.83 -22.01 18.85
N VAL A 146 -18.10 -20.69 18.85
CA VAL A 146 -17.16 -19.72 19.45
C VAL A 146 -17.49 -19.58 20.94
N GLU A 147 -16.72 -20.27 21.79
CA GLU A 147 -16.74 -20.09 23.25
C GLU A 147 -16.51 -18.61 23.62
N GLU A 148 -17.13 -18.15 24.71
CA GLU A 148 -17.06 -16.76 25.17
C GLU A 148 -15.61 -16.26 25.39
N ALA A 149 -14.67 -17.18 25.65
CA ALA A 149 -13.24 -16.92 25.82
C ALA A 149 -12.51 -16.49 24.52
N GLY A 150 -13.09 -16.70 23.34
CA GLY A 150 -12.45 -16.44 22.05
C GLY A 150 -12.56 -15.01 21.50
N GLN A 151 -13.43 -14.18 22.07
CA GLN A 151 -13.91 -12.95 21.41
C GLN A 151 -12.85 -11.85 21.28
N TRP A 152 -11.98 -11.72 22.28
CA TRP A 152 -10.91 -10.72 22.32
C TRP A 152 -9.90 -10.90 21.17
N ARG A 153 -9.70 -12.15 20.70
CA ARG A 153 -8.76 -12.48 19.63
C ARG A 153 -9.08 -11.71 18.36
N TYR A 154 -10.35 -11.67 17.95
CA TYR A 154 -10.77 -10.96 16.74
C TYR A 154 -10.55 -9.45 16.83
N ALA A 155 -10.78 -8.86 18.01
CA ALA A 155 -10.57 -7.43 18.22
C ALA A 155 -9.09 -7.07 18.22
N VAL A 156 -8.27 -7.81 18.98
CA VAL A 156 -6.82 -7.60 19.11
C VAL A 156 -6.09 -7.88 17.80
N LEU A 157 -6.41 -9.00 17.14
CA LEU A 157 -5.87 -9.35 15.83
C LEU A 157 -6.31 -8.35 14.77
N GLY A 158 -7.58 -7.92 14.77
CA GLY A 158 -8.07 -6.90 13.85
C GLY A 158 -7.36 -5.54 14.00
N GLN A 159 -6.99 -5.16 15.22
CA GLN A 159 -6.17 -3.96 15.47
C GLN A 159 -4.74 -4.15 14.95
N ALA A 160 -4.10 -5.27 15.25
CA ALA A 160 -2.75 -5.58 14.75
C ALA A 160 -2.70 -5.61 13.20
N CYS A 161 -3.67 -6.28 12.57
CA CYS A 161 -3.81 -6.33 11.12
C CYS A 161 -4.04 -4.94 10.51
N CYS A 162 -4.78 -4.04 11.19
CA CYS A 162 -4.89 -2.65 10.74
C CYS A 162 -3.51 -2.02 10.68
N HIS A 163 -2.75 -2.01 11.77
CA HIS A 163 -1.45 -1.32 11.82
C HIS A 163 -0.38 -1.95 10.91
N LEU A 164 -0.52 -3.23 10.55
CA LEU A 164 0.35 -3.89 9.57
C LEU A 164 -0.04 -3.57 8.11
N GLY A 165 -1.21 -2.97 7.86
CA GLY A 165 -1.71 -2.64 6.53
C GLY A 165 -2.55 -3.72 5.86
N LEU A 166 -2.90 -4.79 6.57
CA LEU A 166 -3.83 -5.83 6.11
C LEU A 166 -5.28 -5.36 6.26
N MET A 167 -5.65 -4.28 5.57
CA MET A 167 -6.89 -3.57 5.82
C MET A 167 -8.14 -4.45 5.63
N GLU A 168 -8.13 -5.32 4.62
CA GLU A 168 -9.26 -6.21 4.32
C GLU A 168 -9.49 -7.27 5.42
N ASP A 169 -8.43 -7.94 5.84
CA ASP A 169 -8.50 -8.94 6.91
C ASP A 169 -8.87 -8.26 8.23
N ALA A 170 -8.28 -7.09 8.50
CA ALA A 170 -8.62 -6.26 9.64
C ALA A 170 -10.08 -5.82 9.66
N LEU A 171 -10.65 -5.47 8.50
CA LEU A 171 -12.06 -5.11 8.38
C LEU A 171 -12.97 -6.27 8.80
N VAL A 172 -12.67 -7.49 8.36
CA VAL A 172 -13.45 -8.68 8.71
C VAL A 172 -13.33 -8.95 10.20
N LEU A 173 -12.10 -8.98 10.74
CA LEU A 173 -11.82 -9.27 12.15
C LEU A 173 -12.42 -8.24 13.11
N LEU A 174 -12.33 -6.94 12.79
CA LEU A 174 -12.94 -5.90 13.62
C LEU A 174 -14.47 -5.94 13.56
N GLN A 175 -15.06 -6.31 12.40
CA GLN A 175 -16.51 -6.50 12.30
C GLN A 175 -16.99 -7.72 13.09
N THR A 176 -16.27 -8.84 13.03
CA THR A 176 -16.62 -10.04 13.80
C THR A 176 -16.46 -9.78 15.29
N GLY A 177 -15.33 -9.19 15.71
CA GLY A 177 -15.09 -8.79 17.09
C GLY A 177 -16.20 -7.88 17.64
N LYS A 178 -16.60 -6.84 16.88
CA LYS A 178 -17.71 -5.96 17.27
C LYS A 178 -19.03 -6.71 17.43
N ARG A 179 -19.38 -7.59 16.49
CA ARG A 179 -20.62 -8.38 16.54
C ARG A 179 -20.65 -9.31 17.74
N LEU A 180 -19.56 -10.04 17.98
CA LEU A 180 -19.44 -10.95 19.11
C LEU A 180 -19.54 -10.21 20.45
N ALA A 181 -18.84 -9.08 20.60
CA ALA A 181 -18.93 -8.25 21.80
C ALA A 181 -20.36 -7.74 22.04
N THR A 182 -21.07 -7.30 20.98
CA THR A 182 -22.48 -6.88 21.13
C THR A 182 -23.42 -8.04 21.48
N ALA A 183 -23.16 -9.24 20.97
CA ALA A 183 -23.95 -10.43 21.31
C ALA A 183 -23.71 -10.86 22.75
N ALA A 184 -22.46 -10.85 23.22
CA ALA A 184 -22.10 -11.12 24.61
C ALA A 184 -22.74 -10.10 25.56
N PHE A 185 -22.71 -8.81 25.21
CA PHE A 185 -23.39 -7.77 25.98
C PHE A 185 -24.89 -8.03 26.10
N ARG A 186 -25.56 -8.42 25.00
CA ARG A 186 -26.99 -8.77 25.03
C ARG A 186 -27.28 -9.99 25.89
N ARG A 187 -26.50 -11.07 25.77
CA ARG A 187 -26.65 -12.25 26.62
C ARG A 187 -26.50 -11.90 28.10
N ARG A 188 -25.47 -11.11 28.44
CA ARG A 188 -25.23 -10.64 29.81
C ARG A 188 -26.34 -9.74 30.35
N SER A 189 -26.88 -8.86 29.50
CA SER A 189 -28.02 -8.01 29.86
C SER A 189 -29.29 -8.82 30.08
N ASN A 190 -29.52 -9.86 29.27
CA ASN A 190 -30.69 -10.72 29.38
C ASN A 190 -30.56 -11.76 30.50
N SER A 191 -29.33 -12.09 30.94
CA SER A 191 -29.07 -13.01 32.04
C SER A 191 -29.01 -12.32 33.41
N LEU A 192 -29.08 -10.98 33.46
CA LEU A 192 -29.25 -10.25 34.71
C LEU A 192 -30.73 -10.29 35.09
N THR A 193 -31.06 -10.89 36.22
CA THR A 193 -32.37 -10.78 36.86
C THR A 193 -32.56 -9.36 37.43
N ASP A 194 -33.82 -8.91 37.51
CA ASP A 194 -34.19 -7.54 37.93
C ASP A 194 -33.65 -7.16 39.33
N ASP A 195 -33.33 -8.13 40.18
CA ASP A 195 -32.77 -7.93 41.53
C ASP A 195 -31.31 -7.42 41.55
N ILE A 196 -30.59 -7.52 40.43
CA ILE A 196 -29.22 -6.96 40.30
C ILE A 196 -29.27 -5.48 39.87
N PHE A 197 -30.35 -5.06 39.21
CA PHE A 197 -30.53 -3.66 38.82
C PHE A 197 -30.78 -2.73 40.02
N SER A 198 -31.42 -3.24 41.08
CA SER A 198 -31.63 -2.51 42.34
C SER A 198 -30.37 -2.37 43.19
N SER A 199 -29.42 -3.30 43.10
CA SER A 199 -28.14 -3.25 43.83
C SER A 199 -27.07 -2.35 43.18
N ILE A 200 -27.26 -1.93 41.92
CA ILE A 200 -26.39 -0.94 41.25
C ILE A 200 -26.73 0.51 41.67
N ASN A 201 -27.94 0.75 42.18
CA ASN A 201 -28.40 2.09 42.58
C ASN A 201 -28.09 2.45 44.05
N HIS A 202 -27.54 1.53 44.84
CA HIS A 202 -27.04 1.83 46.18
C HIS A 202 -25.50 1.68 46.21
N PRO A 203 -24.74 2.78 46.33
CA PRO A 203 -23.30 2.70 46.50
C PRO A 203 -23.02 2.33 47.96
N LEU A 204 -22.92 1.03 48.25
CA LEU A 204 -22.27 0.57 49.46
C LEU A 204 -20.83 0.17 49.14
N SER A 205 -19.96 0.76 49.93
CA SER A 205 -18.50 0.72 49.93
C SER A 205 -17.94 -0.71 49.98
N ASP A 206 -17.69 -1.31 48.83
CA ASP A 206 -16.70 -2.38 48.69
C ASP A 206 -16.11 -2.41 47.27
N GLU A 207 -14.84 -2.03 47.12
CA GLU A 207 -14.21 -1.70 45.82
C GLU A 207 -13.86 -2.90 44.93
N ASN A 208 -14.13 -4.15 45.31
CA ASN A 208 -13.46 -5.30 44.67
C ASN A 208 -14.28 -6.26 43.81
N LEU A 209 -15.56 -6.01 43.50
CA LEU A 209 -16.36 -6.88 42.64
C LEU A 209 -17.20 -6.11 41.60
N GLN A 210 -16.56 -5.27 40.78
CA GLN A 210 -17.16 -4.83 39.52
C GLN A 210 -16.95 -5.92 38.47
N PRO A 211 -18.01 -6.54 37.93
CA PRO A 211 -17.84 -7.63 36.99
C PRO A 211 -17.45 -7.01 35.63
N GLU A 212 -16.28 -7.39 35.09
CA GLU A 212 -15.57 -6.71 34.00
C GLU A 212 -16.50 -6.30 32.85
N ARG A 213 -16.86 -5.01 32.82
CA ARG A 213 -17.44 -4.37 31.64
C ARG A 213 -16.34 -4.34 30.57
N PRO A 214 -16.60 -4.65 29.29
CA PRO A 214 -15.64 -4.29 28.24
C PRO A 214 -15.36 -2.80 28.39
N ARG A 215 -14.09 -2.45 28.65
CA ARG A 215 -13.67 -1.08 28.94
C ARG A 215 -14.23 -0.18 27.84
N LYS A 216 -15.15 0.74 28.19
CA LYS A 216 -15.91 1.54 27.20
C LYS A 216 -14.98 2.24 26.19
N THR A 217 -13.77 2.60 26.63
CA THR A 217 -12.67 3.15 25.83
C THR A 217 -12.24 2.27 24.65
N ASP A 218 -12.17 0.96 24.86
CA ASP A 218 -11.62 0.01 23.88
C ASP A 218 -12.64 -0.23 22.76
N PHE A 219 -13.93 -0.33 23.11
CA PHE A 219 -15.02 -0.48 22.14
C PHE A 219 -15.17 0.75 21.24
N GLU A 220 -15.04 1.96 21.81
CA GLU A 220 -15.05 3.19 21.02
C GLU A 220 -13.81 3.29 20.11
N SER A 221 -12.63 2.93 20.62
CA SER A 221 -11.39 2.87 19.83
C SER A 221 -11.54 1.92 18.64
N ILE A 222 -12.02 0.70 18.87
CA ILE A 222 -12.33 -0.31 17.84
C ILE A 222 -13.35 0.23 16.83
N SER A 223 -14.40 0.91 17.29
CA SER A 223 -15.41 1.48 16.39
C SER A 223 -14.87 2.62 15.53
N ARG A 224 -14.01 3.49 16.09
CA ARG A 224 -13.33 4.56 15.35
C ARG A 224 -12.35 3.97 14.32
N LEU A 225 -11.56 2.97 14.71
CA LEU A 225 -10.65 2.26 13.81
C LEU A 225 -11.41 1.58 12.67
N LEU A 226 -12.48 0.83 12.99
CA LEU A 226 -13.32 0.16 12.00
C LEU A 226 -13.92 1.14 10.99
N CYS A 227 -14.36 2.33 11.43
CA CYS A 227 -14.87 3.37 10.54
C CYS A 227 -13.80 3.88 9.58
N HIS A 228 -12.59 4.15 10.09
CA HIS A 228 -11.45 4.59 9.30
C HIS A 228 -11.03 3.52 8.28
N THR A 229 -10.90 2.25 8.71
CA THR A 229 -10.57 1.12 7.84
C THR A 229 -11.60 0.95 6.72
N LYS A 230 -12.89 1.07 7.02
CA LYS A 230 -13.95 1.07 6.00
C LYS A 230 -13.79 2.19 4.98
N LEU A 231 -13.50 3.41 5.43
CA LEU A 231 -13.31 4.57 4.55
C LEU A 231 -12.14 4.34 3.59
N LEU A 232 -11.00 3.89 4.10
CA LEU A 232 -9.80 3.63 3.31
C LEU A 232 -10.03 2.53 2.28
N ILE A 233 -10.66 1.42 2.67
CA ILE A 233 -10.97 0.31 1.74
C ILE A 233 -11.95 0.76 0.65
N ARG A 234 -13.03 1.46 1.00
CA ARG A 234 -13.99 1.97 0.02
C ARG A 234 -13.34 2.91 -1.00
N ARG A 235 -12.44 3.77 -0.54
CA ARG A 235 -11.74 4.70 -1.43
C ARG A 235 -10.70 3.99 -2.29
N LYS A 236 -9.96 3.02 -1.74
CA LYS A 236 -9.00 2.20 -2.49
C LYS A 236 -9.70 1.37 -3.57
N THR A 237 -10.79 0.70 -3.21
CA THR A 237 -11.58 -0.11 -4.16
C THR A 237 -12.14 0.74 -5.31
N ALA A 238 -12.68 1.93 -5.01
CA ALA A 238 -13.07 2.87 -6.06
C ALA A 238 -11.90 3.34 -6.94
N ALA A 239 -10.72 3.57 -6.34
CA ALA A 239 -9.52 3.98 -7.07
C ALA A 239 -9.01 2.88 -8.01
N VAL A 240 -9.00 1.63 -7.54
CA VAL A 240 -8.60 0.46 -8.35
C VAL A 240 -9.61 0.23 -9.47
N ALA A 241 -10.91 0.28 -9.18
CA ALA A 241 -11.94 0.17 -10.21
C ALA A 241 -11.82 1.25 -11.30
N ALA A 242 -11.49 2.50 -10.92
CA ALA A 242 -11.22 3.56 -11.88
C ALA A 242 -9.95 3.30 -12.71
N LEU A 243 -8.92 2.71 -12.12
CA LEU A 243 -7.69 2.32 -12.82
C LEU A 243 -7.97 1.21 -13.84
N ASP A 244 -8.73 0.19 -13.44
CA ASP A 244 -9.13 -0.92 -14.30
C ASP A 244 -10.05 -0.47 -15.43
N ALA A 245 -10.90 0.53 -15.18
CA ALA A 245 -11.76 1.17 -16.19
C ALA A 245 -11.02 2.16 -17.12
N GLY A 246 -9.70 2.38 -16.92
CA GLY A 246 -8.92 3.33 -17.71
C GLY A 246 -9.13 4.81 -17.37
N LEU A 247 -9.91 5.12 -16.32
CA LEU A 247 -10.16 6.47 -15.82
C LEU A 247 -9.01 6.95 -14.93
N TYR A 248 -7.83 7.10 -15.52
CA TYR A 248 -6.58 7.31 -14.77
C TYR A 248 -6.57 8.61 -13.93
N ALA A 249 -7.18 9.69 -14.42
CA ALA A 249 -7.27 10.95 -13.68
C ALA A 249 -8.11 10.81 -12.40
N GLU A 250 -9.21 10.06 -12.46
CA GLU A 250 -10.04 9.76 -11.28
C GLU A 250 -9.32 8.86 -10.29
N ALA A 251 -8.62 7.83 -10.79
CA ALA A 251 -7.79 6.96 -9.97
C ALA A 251 -6.74 7.77 -9.19
N VAL A 252 -6.00 8.66 -9.87
CA VAL A 252 -5.03 9.57 -9.24
C VAL A 252 -5.69 10.43 -8.15
N ARG A 253 -6.88 10.96 -8.42
CA ARG A 253 -7.63 11.78 -7.45
C ARG A 253 -8.03 10.97 -6.21
N HIS A 254 -8.52 9.75 -6.39
CA HIS A 254 -8.90 8.88 -5.28
C HIS A 254 -7.69 8.47 -4.42
N PHE A 255 -6.57 8.08 -5.04
CA PHE A 255 -5.34 7.75 -4.31
C PHE A 255 -4.77 8.99 -3.61
N THR A 256 -4.77 10.15 -4.25
CA THR A 256 -4.32 11.40 -3.62
C THR A 256 -5.15 11.73 -2.38
N LYS A 257 -6.48 11.54 -2.42
CA LYS A 257 -7.35 11.69 -1.24
C LYS A 257 -7.10 10.67 -0.12
N ILE A 258 -6.47 9.54 -0.40
CA ILE A 258 -6.02 8.59 0.63
C ILE A 258 -4.72 9.09 1.25
N LEU A 259 -3.76 9.43 0.40
CA LEU A 259 -2.41 9.87 0.78
C LEU A 259 -2.39 11.24 1.47
N ASP A 260 -3.38 12.09 1.18
CA ASP A 260 -3.58 13.40 1.81
C ASP A 260 -4.64 13.40 2.93
N GLY A 261 -5.03 12.21 3.40
CA GLY A 261 -5.95 12.07 4.53
C GLY A 261 -5.42 12.73 5.81
N ARG A 262 -6.34 13.28 6.62
CA ARG A 262 -6.01 13.87 7.94
C ARG A 262 -5.54 12.84 8.96
N ARG A 263 -5.99 11.59 8.83
CA ARG A 263 -5.58 10.47 9.68
C ARG A 263 -4.52 9.68 8.94
N GLY A 264 -3.50 9.27 9.67
CA GLY A 264 -2.45 8.41 9.15
C GLY A 264 -3.00 7.08 8.65
N ALA A 265 -2.18 6.40 7.86
CA ALA A 265 -2.45 5.04 7.44
C ALA A 265 -1.18 4.18 7.57
N PRO A 266 -1.35 2.86 7.72
CA PRO A 266 -0.24 1.91 7.82
C PRO A 266 0.73 1.99 6.66
N LYS A 267 2.04 1.87 6.93
CA LYS A 267 3.09 1.93 5.90
C LYS A 267 2.86 0.96 4.73
N GLY A 268 2.45 -0.27 5.01
CA GLY A 268 2.22 -1.30 3.97
C GLY A 268 1.04 -0.96 3.05
N PHE A 269 -0.02 -0.39 3.61
CA PHE A 269 -1.18 0.07 2.83
C PHE A 269 -0.85 1.29 1.96
N LEU A 270 -0.06 2.23 2.50
CA LEU A 270 0.38 3.41 1.75
C LEU A 270 1.34 3.05 0.61
N ALA A 271 2.26 2.11 0.82
CA ALA A 271 3.14 1.61 -0.23
C ALA A 271 2.35 1.09 -1.44
N GLU A 272 1.31 0.28 -1.20
CA GLU A 272 0.43 -0.21 -2.26
C GLU A 272 -0.34 0.92 -2.96
N CYS A 273 -0.82 1.92 -2.21
CA CYS A 273 -1.49 3.09 -2.79
C CYS A 273 -0.54 3.91 -3.69
N TYR A 274 0.73 4.06 -3.31
CA TYR A 274 1.73 4.71 -4.16
C TYR A 274 2.00 3.93 -5.43
N VAL A 275 2.10 2.60 -5.37
CA VAL A 275 2.28 1.73 -6.55
C VAL A 275 1.13 1.91 -7.54
N HIS A 276 -0.12 1.84 -7.07
CA HIS A 276 -1.28 2.02 -7.95
C HIS A 276 -1.37 3.44 -8.52
N ARG A 277 -1.05 4.47 -7.72
CA ARG A 277 -1.03 5.85 -8.22
C ARG A 277 0.09 6.06 -9.24
N ALA A 278 1.26 5.44 -9.05
CA ALA A 278 2.34 5.43 -10.03
C ALA A 278 1.91 4.77 -11.35
N SER A 279 1.19 3.64 -11.28
CA SER A 279 0.62 3.00 -12.47
C SER A 279 -0.38 3.91 -13.19
N ALA A 280 -1.24 4.64 -12.46
CA ALA A 280 -2.13 5.61 -13.07
C ALA A 280 -1.37 6.80 -13.70
N PHE A 281 -0.35 7.34 -13.03
CA PHE A 281 0.50 8.40 -13.58
C PHE A 281 1.27 7.96 -14.82
N ARG A 282 1.75 6.72 -14.85
CA ARG A 282 2.38 6.11 -16.03
C ARG A 282 1.42 6.14 -17.21
N SER A 283 0.17 5.72 -17.02
CA SER A 283 -0.83 5.71 -18.10
C SER A 283 -1.24 7.11 -18.58
N VAL A 284 -1.14 8.12 -17.70
CA VAL A 284 -1.34 9.54 -18.08
C VAL A 284 -0.12 10.14 -18.81
N GLY A 285 1.05 9.49 -18.74
CA GLY A 285 2.30 10.00 -19.29
C GLY A 285 3.07 10.95 -18.35
N ARG A 286 2.69 11.03 -17.07
CA ARG A 286 3.40 11.83 -16.06
C ARG A 286 4.52 11.03 -15.43
N ILE A 287 5.59 10.81 -16.19
CA ILE A 287 6.67 9.87 -15.85
C ILE A 287 7.42 10.26 -14.57
N ALA A 288 7.83 11.52 -14.41
CA ALA A 288 8.55 11.97 -13.21
C ALA A 288 7.76 11.73 -11.91
N GLU A 289 6.43 11.92 -11.94
CA GLU A 289 5.56 11.69 -10.79
C GLU A 289 5.36 10.20 -10.49
N ALA A 290 5.26 9.39 -11.55
CA ALA A 290 5.22 7.94 -11.40
C ALA A 290 6.51 7.41 -10.75
N ILE A 291 7.68 7.89 -11.19
CA ILE A 291 8.97 7.53 -10.57
C ILE A 291 9.01 7.97 -9.11
N ALA A 292 8.56 9.20 -8.79
CA ALA A 292 8.53 9.69 -7.43
C ALA A 292 7.63 8.84 -6.50
N ASP A 293 6.49 8.37 -6.98
CA ASP A 293 5.62 7.48 -6.20
C ASP A 293 6.21 6.07 -6.06
N CYS A 294 6.86 5.52 -7.09
CA CYS A 294 7.65 4.29 -6.95
C CYS A 294 8.77 4.45 -5.91
N ASN A 295 9.47 5.58 -5.89
CA ASN A 295 10.51 5.86 -4.91
C ASN A 295 9.95 5.89 -3.48
N ARG A 296 8.79 6.52 -3.26
CA ARG A 296 8.10 6.50 -1.96
C ARG A 296 7.65 5.10 -1.56
N ALA A 297 7.11 4.33 -2.50
CA ALA A 297 6.72 2.94 -2.26
C ALA A 297 7.91 2.08 -1.83
N LEU A 298 9.06 2.23 -2.49
CA LEU A 298 10.29 1.49 -2.19
C LEU A 298 10.98 1.97 -0.92
N ALA A 299 10.83 3.24 -0.54
CA ALA A 299 11.26 3.72 0.77
C ALA A 299 10.44 3.08 1.90
N LEU A 300 9.14 2.85 1.69
CA LEU A 300 8.26 2.19 2.67
C LEU A 300 8.42 0.67 2.70
N ASP A 301 8.63 0.05 1.53
CA ASP A 301 8.80 -1.38 1.33
C ASP A 301 9.81 -1.63 0.21
N THR A 302 11.06 -1.87 0.61
CA THR A 302 12.18 -2.11 -0.31
C THR A 302 12.00 -3.38 -1.14
N SER A 303 11.19 -4.33 -0.66
CA SER A 303 10.92 -5.62 -1.31
C SER A 303 9.69 -5.59 -2.23
N CYS A 304 9.14 -4.41 -2.52
CA CYS A 304 7.95 -4.27 -3.34
C CYS A 304 8.22 -4.57 -4.83
N ILE A 305 7.92 -5.81 -5.22
CA ILE A 305 8.06 -6.34 -6.59
C ILE A 305 7.36 -5.45 -7.62
N GLU A 306 6.12 -5.03 -7.35
CA GLU A 306 5.33 -4.20 -8.27
C GLU A 306 5.95 -2.81 -8.46
N ALA A 307 6.47 -2.20 -7.40
CA ALA A 307 7.11 -0.90 -7.47
C ALA A 307 8.40 -0.95 -8.31
N LEU A 308 9.24 -1.97 -8.12
CA LEU A 308 10.45 -2.20 -8.92
C LEU A 308 10.11 -2.45 -10.39
N ALA A 309 9.12 -3.30 -10.65
CA ALA A 309 8.70 -3.61 -12.03
C ALA A 309 8.18 -2.35 -12.74
N ILE A 310 7.31 -1.55 -12.10
CA ILE A 310 6.81 -0.31 -12.69
C ILE A 310 7.96 0.69 -12.90
N ARG A 311 8.84 0.87 -11.91
CA ARG A 311 9.96 1.82 -12.03
C ARG A 311 10.95 1.43 -13.12
N ALA A 312 11.27 0.14 -13.26
CA ALA A 312 12.07 -0.38 -14.37
C ALA A 312 11.43 -0.07 -15.73
N THR A 313 10.11 -0.26 -15.89
CA THR A 313 9.40 0.08 -17.13
C THR A 313 9.36 1.58 -17.41
N LEU A 314 9.30 2.42 -16.37
CA LEU A 314 9.36 3.87 -16.52
C LEU A 314 10.76 4.31 -16.98
N PHE A 315 11.81 3.76 -16.38
CA PHE A 315 13.19 4.02 -16.79
C PHE A 315 13.47 3.54 -18.22
N GLU A 316 12.92 2.39 -18.61
CA GLU A 316 12.98 1.89 -19.99
C GLU A 316 12.26 2.86 -20.96
N SER A 317 11.09 3.38 -20.58
CA SER A 317 10.33 4.32 -21.42
C SER A 317 11.05 5.64 -21.69
N ILE A 318 11.88 6.11 -20.75
CA ILE A 318 12.73 7.30 -20.91
C ILE A 318 14.14 6.94 -21.40
N ARG A 319 14.39 5.68 -21.79
CA ARG A 319 15.71 5.18 -22.22
C ARG A 319 16.83 5.35 -21.19
N CYS A 320 16.48 5.41 -19.90
CA CYS A 320 17.43 5.35 -18.81
C CYS A 320 17.74 3.88 -18.48
N PHE A 321 18.43 3.21 -19.40
CA PHE A 321 18.72 1.78 -19.32
C PHE A 321 19.55 1.36 -18.09
N PRO A 322 20.54 2.14 -17.59
CA PRO A 322 21.29 1.75 -16.40
C PRO A 322 20.42 1.61 -15.14
N ASP A 323 19.53 2.58 -14.90
CA ASP A 323 18.65 2.57 -13.73
C ASP A 323 17.57 1.49 -13.86
N SER A 324 17.06 1.25 -15.08
CA SER A 324 16.14 0.15 -15.37
C SER A 324 16.80 -1.22 -15.09
N LEU A 325 18.04 -1.40 -15.53
CA LEU A 325 18.82 -2.62 -15.32
C LEU A 325 19.04 -2.89 -13.83
N HIS A 326 19.38 -1.87 -13.06
CA HIS A 326 19.53 -1.99 -11.60
C HIS A 326 18.25 -2.50 -10.94
N ASP A 327 17.09 -1.95 -11.30
CA ASP A 327 15.80 -2.39 -10.75
C ASP A 327 15.44 -3.83 -11.17
N LEU A 328 15.73 -4.22 -12.41
CA LEU A 328 15.51 -5.59 -12.89
C LEU A 328 16.46 -6.59 -12.23
N GLU A 329 17.71 -6.22 -11.98
CA GLU A 329 18.65 -7.06 -11.24
C GLU A 329 18.20 -7.25 -9.78
N HIS A 330 17.70 -6.19 -9.14
CA HIS A 330 17.09 -6.30 -7.81
C HIS A 330 15.85 -7.21 -7.83
N LEU A 331 14.97 -7.06 -8.84
CA LEU A 331 13.80 -7.91 -9.03
C LEU A 331 14.19 -9.40 -9.22
N LYS A 332 15.25 -9.67 -9.98
CA LYS A 332 15.82 -11.02 -10.16
C LYS A 332 16.28 -11.61 -8.83
N LEU A 333 16.96 -10.81 -7.99
CA LEU A 333 17.40 -11.25 -6.66
C LEU A 333 16.20 -11.60 -5.77
N LEU A 334 15.14 -10.79 -5.78
CA LEU A 334 13.92 -11.07 -5.01
C LEU A 334 13.24 -12.36 -5.46
N TYR A 335 13.09 -12.59 -6.78
CA TYR A 335 12.53 -13.85 -7.27
C TYR A 335 13.38 -15.06 -6.90
N ASN A 336 14.71 -14.94 -6.98
CA ASN A 336 15.61 -16.01 -6.56
C ASN A 336 15.50 -16.30 -5.05
N SER A 337 15.36 -15.28 -4.21
CA SER A 337 15.09 -15.47 -2.77
C SER A 337 13.77 -16.21 -2.55
N ILE A 338 12.69 -15.83 -3.24
CA ILE A 338 11.39 -16.52 -3.11
C ILE A 338 11.50 -18.00 -3.49
N LEU A 339 12.22 -18.32 -4.56
CA LEU A 339 12.41 -19.71 -5.00
C LEU A 339 13.24 -20.53 -4.00
N ARG A 340 14.30 -19.93 -3.43
CA ARG A 340 15.18 -20.58 -2.44
C ARG A 340 14.45 -20.84 -1.13
N ASP A 341 13.82 -19.81 -0.58
CA ASP A 341 13.26 -19.87 0.77
C ASP A 341 11.88 -20.52 0.81
N ARG A 342 11.23 -20.68 -0.36
CA ARG A 342 9.79 -21.02 -0.52
C ARG A 342 8.88 -20.14 0.34
N LYS A 343 9.41 -18.98 0.76
CA LYS A 343 8.79 -17.98 1.62
C LYS A 343 8.92 -16.65 0.91
N THR A 344 7.85 -15.88 0.93
CA THR A 344 7.78 -14.59 0.26
C THR A 344 8.50 -13.53 1.11
N PRO A 345 9.24 -12.57 0.52
CA PRO A 345 9.74 -11.39 1.22
C PRO A 345 8.61 -10.65 1.92
N GLY A 346 8.71 -10.57 3.25
CA GLY A 346 7.66 -10.03 4.12
C GLY A 346 7.02 -11.10 5.01
N PRO A 347 6.15 -10.68 5.93
CA PRO A 347 5.50 -11.63 6.84
C PRO A 347 4.54 -12.57 6.09
N VAL A 348 4.38 -13.79 6.61
CA VAL A 348 3.66 -14.92 5.97
C VAL A 348 2.24 -14.59 5.53
N TRP A 349 1.59 -13.65 6.21
CA TRP A 349 0.22 -13.19 5.95
C TRP A 349 0.10 -12.06 4.92
N LYS A 350 1.21 -11.55 4.35
CA LYS A 350 1.17 -10.51 3.33
C LYS A 350 0.70 -11.14 2.01
N ARG A 351 -0.47 -10.75 1.52
CA ARG A 351 -1.00 -11.21 0.23
C ARG A 351 -0.04 -10.82 -0.89
N GLN A 352 0.64 -11.80 -1.47
CA GLN A 352 1.40 -11.59 -2.69
C GLN A 352 0.45 -11.80 -3.88
N LYS A 353 0.38 -10.81 -4.76
CA LYS A 353 -0.42 -10.90 -6.00
C LYS A 353 0.23 -11.82 -7.05
N VAL A 354 1.48 -12.22 -6.86
CA VAL A 354 2.21 -13.13 -7.75
C VAL A 354 2.06 -14.56 -7.24
N GLN A 355 1.46 -15.44 -8.05
CA GLN A 355 1.37 -16.86 -7.73
C GLN A 355 2.75 -17.52 -7.83
N TYR A 356 3.09 -18.41 -6.89
CA TYR A 356 4.40 -19.09 -6.88
C TYR A 356 4.70 -19.82 -8.21
N ARG A 357 3.68 -20.41 -8.83
CA ARG A 357 3.77 -21.11 -10.13
C ARG A 357 4.25 -20.20 -11.28
N GLU A 358 3.97 -18.90 -11.21
CA GLU A 358 4.36 -17.92 -12.24
C GLU A 358 5.79 -17.41 -12.06
N ILE A 359 6.41 -17.63 -10.89
CA ILE A 359 7.72 -17.04 -10.54
C ILE A 359 8.83 -17.49 -11.50
N PRO A 360 8.98 -18.79 -11.84
CA PRO A 360 9.99 -19.22 -12.80
C PRO A 360 9.81 -18.55 -14.17
N GLY A 361 8.58 -18.44 -14.67
CA GLY A 361 8.29 -17.76 -15.93
C GLY A 361 8.62 -16.26 -15.89
N LYS A 362 8.26 -15.58 -14.80
CA LYS A 362 8.61 -14.18 -14.55
C LYS A 362 10.13 -14.00 -14.46
N LEU A 363 10.84 -14.89 -13.78
CA LEU A 363 12.30 -14.86 -13.68
C LEU A 363 12.97 -14.99 -15.06
N CYS A 364 12.50 -15.91 -15.92
CA CYS A 364 12.97 -16.03 -17.29
C CYS A 364 12.74 -14.75 -18.09
N SER A 365 11.54 -14.15 -17.98
CA SER A 365 11.23 -12.88 -18.66
C SER A 365 12.14 -11.72 -18.20
N VAL A 366 12.44 -11.66 -16.89
CA VAL A 366 13.34 -10.65 -16.33
C VAL A 366 14.77 -10.90 -16.79
N ALA A 367 15.24 -12.15 -16.81
CA ALA A 367 16.57 -12.50 -17.27
C ALA A 367 16.77 -12.14 -18.75
N ALA A 368 15.78 -12.43 -19.60
CA ALA A 368 15.80 -12.06 -21.02
C ALA A 368 15.87 -10.53 -21.20
N LYS A 369 15.04 -9.77 -20.45
CA LYS A 369 15.09 -8.30 -20.47
C LYS A 369 16.44 -7.74 -20.01
N ILE A 370 17.03 -8.31 -18.96
CA ILE A 370 18.37 -7.90 -18.50
C ILE A 370 19.41 -8.11 -19.60
N GLN A 371 19.36 -9.25 -20.30
CA GLN A 371 20.27 -9.52 -21.42
C GLN A 371 20.07 -8.51 -22.56
N GLN A 372 18.82 -8.22 -22.93
CA GLN A 372 18.50 -7.23 -23.95
C GLN A 372 19.04 -5.84 -23.58
N LEU A 373 18.81 -5.38 -22.34
CA LEU A 373 19.33 -4.09 -21.88
C LEU A 373 20.86 -4.07 -21.84
N LYS A 374 21.52 -5.18 -21.45
CA LYS A 374 22.99 -5.29 -21.51
C LYS A 374 23.52 -5.16 -22.93
N GLN A 375 22.81 -5.69 -23.92
CA GLN A 375 23.16 -5.53 -25.34
C GLN A 375 23.01 -4.07 -25.80
N HIS A 376 21.93 -3.38 -25.43
CA HIS A 376 21.76 -1.95 -25.71
C HIS A 376 22.83 -1.07 -25.05
N LEU A 377 23.27 -1.43 -23.84
CA LEU A 377 24.37 -0.73 -23.18
C LEU A 377 25.71 -1.00 -23.89
N ALA A 378 25.93 -2.23 -24.38
CA ALA A 378 27.12 -2.58 -25.15
C ALA A 378 27.16 -1.92 -26.55
N SER A 379 26.00 -1.63 -27.16
CA SER A 379 25.91 -0.89 -28.43
C SER A 379 26.19 0.62 -28.29
N GLY A 380 26.36 1.13 -27.06
CA GLY A 380 26.71 2.54 -26.81
C GLY A 380 25.52 3.47 -26.56
N GLU A 381 24.30 2.95 -26.37
CA GLU A 381 23.08 3.76 -26.17
C GLU A 381 22.96 4.42 -24.77
N THR A 382 24.05 4.47 -23.99
CA THR A 382 24.10 4.92 -22.60
C THR A 382 23.76 6.40 -22.38
N GLY A 383 23.84 7.23 -23.42
CA GLY A 383 23.68 8.69 -23.34
C GLY A 383 22.31 9.24 -23.79
N ASN A 384 21.44 8.44 -24.38
CA ASN A 384 20.24 8.92 -25.09
C ASN A 384 18.96 8.85 -24.25
N VAL A 385 18.99 9.44 -23.05
CA VAL A 385 17.80 9.54 -22.19
C VAL A 385 16.80 10.50 -22.84
N ASP A 386 15.56 10.06 -23.00
CA ASP A 386 14.48 10.90 -23.53
C ASP A 386 13.98 11.86 -22.45
N TYR A 387 14.61 13.02 -22.36
CA TYR A 387 14.25 14.05 -21.38
C TYR A 387 12.90 14.71 -21.68
N HIS A 388 12.44 14.70 -22.94
CA HIS A 388 11.12 15.23 -23.28
C HIS A 388 10.02 14.40 -22.61
N THR A 389 10.11 13.07 -22.69
CA THR A 389 9.14 12.18 -22.03
C THR A 389 9.24 12.21 -20.51
N LEU A 390 10.45 12.35 -19.96
CA LEU A 390 10.66 12.53 -18.51
C LEU A 390 9.94 13.76 -17.96
N ILE A 391 10.13 14.92 -18.61
CA ILE A 391 9.54 16.20 -18.17
C ILE A 391 8.05 16.29 -18.57
N GLY A 392 7.63 15.53 -19.57
CA GLY A 392 6.25 15.53 -20.09
C GLY A 392 6.00 16.62 -21.13
N LEU A 393 7.02 16.93 -21.95
CA LEU A 393 6.96 17.94 -23.00
C LEU A 393 7.01 17.29 -24.38
N ARG A 394 6.45 17.97 -25.39
CA ARG A 394 6.57 17.56 -26.80
C ARG A 394 7.96 17.96 -27.34
N ARG A 395 8.43 17.26 -28.38
CA ARG A 395 9.63 17.66 -29.13
C ARG A 395 9.38 19.01 -29.81
N GLY A 396 10.37 19.91 -29.76
CA GLY A 396 10.23 21.29 -30.24
C GLY A 396 9.43 22.22 -29.30
N CYS A 397 9.39 21.93 -27.99
CA CYS A 397 8.78 22.82 -27.01
C CYS A 397 9.49 24.18 -26.93
N SER A 398 8.74 25.23 -26.62
CA SER A 398 9.33 26.56 -26.44
C SER A 398 10.14 26.63 -25.14
N ARG A 399 11.13 27.54 -25.11
CA ARG A 399 11.90 27.83 -23.90
C ARG A 399 11.02 28.12 -22.68
N SER A 400 9.96 28.91 -22.86
CA SER A 400 9.03 29.28 -21.78
C SER A 400 8.21 28.10 -21.23
N GLU A 401 7.92 27.10 -22.06
CA GLU A 401 7.23 25.87 -21.62
C GLU A 401 8.17 24.99 -20.81
N LEU A 402 9.43 24.87 -21.24
CA LEU A 402 10.45 24.11 -20.53
C LEU A 402 10.76 24.72 -19.16
N GLU A 403 10.95 26.03 -19.07
CA GLU A 403 11.20 26.74 -17.81
C GLU A 403 10.03 26.56 -16.81
N ARG A 404 8.78 26.68 -17.29
CA ARG A 404 7.59 26.45 -16.45
C ARG A 404 7.48 25.01 -15.96
N ALA A 405 7.67 24.03 -16.84
CA ALA A 405 7.60 22.62 -16.49
C ALA A 405 8.71 22.23 -15.50
N HIS A 406 9.94 22.71 -15.72
CA HIS A 406 11.06 22.50 -14.82
C HIS A 406 10.80 23.09 -13.43
N LEU A 407 10.30 24.34 -13.36
CA LEU A 407 9.96 24.97 -12.10
C LEU A 407 8.92 24.16 -11.32
N LEU A 408 7.85 23.71 -11.98
CA LEU A 408 6.82 22.88 -11.37
C LEU A 408 7.38 21.56 -10.82
N LEU A 409 8.20 20.86 -11.59
CA LEU A 409 8.80 19.59 -11.16
C LEU A 409 9.78 19.78 -10.00
N THR A 410 10.62 20.83 -10.05
CA THR A 410 11.57 21.16 -8.98
C THR A 410 10.86 21.54 -7.68
N LEU A 411 9.73 22.27 -7.76
CA LEU A 411 8.91 22.58 -6.59
C LEU A 411 8.23 21.34 -6.00
N ARG A 412 7.77 20.41 -6.85
CA ARG A 412 7.08 19.19 -6.41
C ARG A 412 8.02 18.12 -5.87
N HIS A 413 9.23 18.02 -6.41
CA HIS A 413 10.20 16.96 -6.11
C HIS A 413 11.45 17.48 -5.38
N LYS A 414 11.26 18.38 -4.41
CA LYS A 414 12.35 18.85 -3.56
C LYS A 414 12.92 17.69 -2.71
N PRO A 415 14.24 17.44 -2.75
CA PRO A 415 14.83 16.36 -1.97
C PRO A 415 14.67 16.58 -0.46
N ASP A 416 14.74 17.83 -0.01
CA ASP A 416 14.63 18.18 1.42
C ASP A 416 13.24 17.93 2.00
N GLN A 417 12.21 17.93 1.16
CA GLN A 417 10.81 17.72 1.54
C GLN A 417 10.30 16.33 1.15
N SER A 418 11.18 15.47 0.64
CA SER A 418 10.84 14.14 0.14
C SER A 418 10.25 13.23 1.22
N TRP A 419 10.55 13.49 2.50
CA TRP A 419 10.11 12.72 3.67
C TRP A 419 8.81 13.23 4.30
N ASN A 420 8.22 14.34 3.80
CA ASN A 420 7.00 14.93 4.37
C ASN A 420 5.80 13.97 4.41
N PHE A 421 5.78 12.96 3.53
CA PHE A 421 4.72 11.94 3.54
C PHE A 421 4.76 11.04 4.79
N MET A 422 5.92 10.94 5.46
CA MET A 422 6.10 10.09 6.64
C MET A 422 5.25 10.53 7.83
N HIS A 423 4.93 11.82 7.96
CA HIS A 423 4.01 12.31 9.00
C HIS A 423 2.61 11.67 8.92
N LYS A 424 2.26 11.11 7.76
CA LYS A 424 0.98 10.44 7.50
C LYS A 424 1.12 8.90 7.55
N CYS A 425 2.32 8.38 7.78
CA CYS A 425 2.59 6.96 7.86
C CYS A 425 2.55 6.48 9.32
N GLU A 426 1.77 5.45 9.58
CA GLU A 426 1.84 4.71 10.84
C GLU A 426 2.95 3.65 10.73
N PHE A 427 3.99 3.81 11.54
CA PHE A 427 5.09 2.86 11.67
C PHE A 427 4.86 1.92 12.86
N ALA A 428 5.20 0.65 12.66
CA ALA A 428 5.20 -0.37 13.70
C ALA A 428 6.41 -0.20 14.63
N ASP A 429 7.60 0.01 14.06
CA ASP A 429 8.87 0.10 14.77
C ASP A 429 9.51 1.49 14.56
N GLU A 430 10.05 2.11 15.61
CA GLU A 430 10.68 3.44 15.52
C GLU A 430 11.96 3.42 14.67
N LYS A 431 12.71 2.31 14.69
CA LYS A 431 13.93 2.12 13.89
C LYS A 431 13.68 2.15 12.38
N ASP A 432 12.46 1.87 11.94
CA ASP A 432 12.09 1.94 10.53
C ASP A 432 12.00 3.39 10.03
N VAL A 433 11.78 4.37 10.91
CA VAL A 433 11.53 5.76 10.53
C VAL A 433 12.76 6.38 9.88
N ASP A 434 13.94 6.25 10.51
CA ASP A 434 15.17 6.86 10.00
C ASP A 434 15.60 6.23 8.66
N SER A 435 15.54 4.90 8.55
CA SER A 435 15.88 4.20 7.30
C SER A 435 14.96 4.59 6.13
N VAL A 436 13.66 4.74 6.38
CA VAL A 436 12.67 5.21 5.40
C VAL A 436 12.95 6.65 5.00
N ARG A 437 13.28 7.52 5.96
CA ARG A 437 13.62 8.93 5.71
C ARG A 437 14.83 9.04 4.79
N ASP A 438 15.89 8.31 5.10
CA ASP A 438 17.14 8.42 4.37
C ASP A 438 17.00 7.78 2.98
N GLY A 439 16.29 6.65 2.86
CA GLY A 439 15.92 6.05 1.57
C GLY A 439 15.07 6.96 0.69
N ALA A 440 14.10 7.68 1.27
CA ALA A 440 13.27 8.65 0.56
C ALA A 440 14.10 9.85 0.06
N LYS A 441 15.01 10.38 0.90
CA LYS A 441 15.91 11.48 0.52
C LYS A 441 16.84 11.08 -0.63
N MET A 442 17.50 9.93 -0.53
CA MET A 442 18.44 9.47 -1.55
C MET A 442 17.75 9.24 -2.90
N SER A 443 16.60 8.56 -2.90
CA SER A 443 15.84 8.32 -4.13
C SER A 443 15.26 9.60 -4.74
N ALA A 444 14.84 10.57 -3.91
CA ALA A 444 14.41 11.88 -4.39
C ALA A 444 15.57 12.71 -4.97
N LEU A 445 16.77 12.64 -4.39
CA LEU A 445 17.97 13.30 -4.93
C LEU A 445 18.36 12.75 -6.30
N VAL A 446 18.25 11.44 -6.52
CA VAL A 446 18.49 10.82 -7.84
C VAL A 446 17.51 11.36 -8.87
N LEU A 447 16.21 11.35 -8.57
CA LEU A 447 15.18 11.90 -9.47
C LEU A 447 15.39 13.39 -9.73
N HIS A 448 15.71 14.17 -8.70
CA HIS A 448 15.96 15.60 -8.83
C HIS A 448 17.14 15.87 -9.78
N ARG A 449 18.26 15.14 -9.62
CA ARG A 449 19.41 15.25 -10.52
C ARG A 449 19.06 14.86 -11.96
N LEU A 450 18.24 13.83 -12.14
CA LEU A 450 17.78 13.41 -13.47
C LEU A 450 16.95 14.52 -14.15
N ILE A 451 16.05 15.18 -13.40
CA ILE A 451 15.26 16.31 -13.88
C ILE A 451 16.17 17.52 -14.22
N GLN A 452 17.15 17.82 -13.38
CA GLN A 452 18.11 18.92 -13.63
C GLN A 452 18.93 18.67 -14.91
N ARG A 453 19.46 17.46 -15.06
CA ARG A 453 20.20 17.06 -16.27
C ARG A 453 19.32 17.16 -17.52
N GLY A 454 18.05 16.74 -17.41
CA GLY A 454 17.10 16.86 -18.51
C GLY A 454 16.80 18.30 -18.89
N TYR A 455 16.63 19.19 -17.91
CA TYR A 455 16.45 20.62 -18.18
C TYR A 455 17.65 21.22 -18.91
N SER A 456 18.88 21.00 -18.42
CA SER A 456 20.08 21.53 -19.08
C SER A 456 20.24 21.01 -20.51
N SER A 457 19.99 19.72 -20.73
CA SER A 457 20.08 19.11 -22.06
C SER A 457 19.05 19.67 -23.03
N LEU A 458 17.79 19.81 -22.60
CA LEU A 458 16.73 20.34 -23.46
C LEU A 458 16.90 21.84 -23.72
N MET A 459 17.34 22.61 -22.72
CA MET A 459 17.64 24.03 -22.90
C MET A 459 18.74 24.24 -23.94
N ALA A 460 19.80 23.42 -23.92
CA ALA A 460 20.87 23.49 -24.92
C ALA A 460 20.33 23.21 -26.34
N ALA A 461 19.54 22.14 -26.51
CA ALA A 461 18.93 21.81 -27.79
C ALA A 461 18.01 22.92 -28.33
N ILE A 462 17.18 23.52 -27.47
CA ILE A 462 16.30 24.64 -27.87
C ILE A 462 17.13 25.85 -28.32
N LEU A 463 18.22 26.18 -27.62
CA LEU A 463 19.08 27.30 -27.99
C LEU A 463 19.82 27.06 -29.31
N GLU A 464 20.23 25.83 -29.58
CA GLU A 464 20.81 25.42 -30.87
C GLU A 464 19.78 25.56 -32.01
N ASP A 465 18.56 25.05 -31.81
CA ASP A 465 17.46 25.18 -32.78
C ASP A 465 17.12 26.66 -33.06
N GLU A 466 17.05 27.49 -32.01
CA GLU A 466 16.84 28.94 -32.15
C GLU A 466 17.98 29.63 -32.92
N ALA A 467 19.22 29.19 -32.74
CA ALA A 467 20.38 29.74 -33.44
C ALA A 467 20.37 29.36 -34.93
N VAL A 468 20.06 28.10 -35.25
CA VAL A 468 19.90 27.61 -36.63
C VAL A 468 18.78 28.36 -37.33
N GLU A 469 17.64 28.56 -36.66
CA GLU A 469 16.51 29.29 -37.23
C GLU A 469 16.84 30.78 -37.48
N LYS A 470 17.60 31.41 -36.58
CA LYS A 470 18.13 32.77 -36.79
C LYS A 470 19.09 32.83 -37.99
N GLN A 471 19.94 31.84 -38.18
CA GLN A 471 20.84 31.77 -39.34
C GLN A 471 20.06 31.57 -40.65
N ARG A 472 19.04 30.71 -40.66
CA ARG A 472 18.14 30.53 -41.81
C ARG A 472 17.43 31.83 -42.18
N LYS A 473 16.87 32.55 -41.21
CA LYS A 473 16.23 33.85 -41.45
C LYS A 473 17.20 34.88 -42.02
N LYS A 474 18.46 34.91 -41.54
CA LYS A 474 19.50 35.78 -42.10
C LYS A 474 19.86 35.41 -43.54
N ALA A 475 19.94 34.12 -43.87
CA ALA A 475 20.22 33.66 -45.23
C ALA A 475 19.09 34.06 -46.21
N VAL A 476 17.83 33.86 -45.83
CA VAL A 476 16.67 34.26 -46.64
C VAL A 476 16.62 35.78 -46.85
N LEU A 477 16.92 36.57 -45.82
CA LEU A 477 17.01 38.03 -45.95
C LEU A 477 18.18 38.47 -46.85
N ALA A 478 19.30 37.74 -46.83
CA ALA A 478 20.43 38.01 -47.71
C ALA A 478 20.11 37.68 -49.19
N GLU A 479 19.42 36.57 -49.44
CA GLU A 479 18.95 36.20 -50.78
C GLU A 479 17.89 37.19 -51.31
N GLY A 480 16.93 37.59 -50.49
CA GLY A 480 15.93 38.60 -50.87
C GLY A 480 16.53 39.97 -51.23
N ASN A 481 17.57 40.39 -50.51
CA ASN A 481 18.31 41.62 -50.86
C ASN A 481 19.16 41.46 -52.13
N SER A 482 19.67 40.25 -52.43
CA SER A 482 20.40 39.98 -53.68
C SER A 482 19.50 39.97 -54.92
N ALA A 483 18.24 39.55 -54.76
CA ALA A 483 17.22 39.61 -55.81
C ALA A 483 16.72 41.05 -56.05
N ALA A 484 16.70 41.89 -55.01
CA ALA A 484 16.37 43.31 -55.16
C ALA A 484 17.49 44.11 -55.85
N THR A 485 18.77 43.77 -55.63
CA THR A 485 19.89 44.44 -56.31
C THR A 485 20.11 43.95 -57.75
N SER A 486 19.66 42.75 -58.13
CA SER A 486 19.73 42.26 -59.52
C SER A 486 18.64 42.83 -60.45
N PHE A 487 17.60 43.46 -59.90
CA PHE A 487 16.60 44.20 -60.67
C PHE A 487 16.92 45.71 -60.84
N GLN A 488 18.11 46.16 -60.43
CA GLN A 488 18.54 47.55 -60.57
C GLN A 488 19.53 47.75 -61.73
N GLY A 489 19.26 47.11 -62.87
CA GLY A 489 19.94 47.32 -64.13
C GLY A 489 18.95 47.16 -65.28
N VAL A 490 18.80 48.20 -66.10
CA VAL A 490 17.91 48.32 -67.26
C VAL A 490 16.48 48.77 -66.94
N PHE A 491 16.29 50.08 -66.76
CA PHE A 491 15.21 50.80 -67.43
C PHE A 491 15.64 52.25 -67.67
N CYS A 492 15.90 52.58 -68.93
CA CYS A 492 16.14 53.94 -69.40
C CYS A 492 14.85 54.77 -69.30
N ARG A 493 15.01 56.00 -68.79
CA ARG A 493 14.33 57.25 -69.16
C ARG A 493 13.28 57.15 -70.27
N ASP A 494 12.04 57.52 -69.97
CA ASP A 494 11.49 58.81 -70.43
C ASP A 494 10.05 59.09 -69.93
N VAL A 495 9.83 60.37 -69.60
CA VAL A 495 8.55 61.12 -69.39
C VAL A 495 7.64 60.62 -68.24
N GLY A 496 7.25 61.37 -67.21
CA GLY A 496 7.13 62.81 -67.02
C GLY A 496 5.78 63.06 -66.32
N ASN A 497 5.84 63.58 -65.09
CA ASN A 497 4.76 64.21 -64.31
C ASN A 497 3.45 63.45 -64.05
N LEU A 498 3.19 63.13 -62.79
CA LEU A 498 2.17 63.86 -62.01
C LEU A 498 2.37 63.65 -60.50
N LEU A 499 2.26 64.78 -59.81
CA LEU A 499 2.48 65.04 -58.41
C LEU A 499 1.31 64.58 -57.52
N SER A 500 1.58 64.61 -56.21
CA SER A 500 0.68 64.65 -55.04
C SER A 500 0.13 63.29 -54.56
N ASP A 501 0.77 62.58 -53.62
CA ASP A 501 1.09 62.90 -52.21
C ASP A 501 -0.12 62.69 -51.28
N THR A 502 -0.02 61.67 -50.42
CA THR A 502 -0.20 61.72 -48.94
C THR A 502 -0.75 60.42 -48.33
N GLY A 503 -0.03 59.87 -47.34
CA GLY A 503 -0.69 59.36 -46.13
C GLY A 503 -0.69 57.85 -45.84
N PHE A 504 0.47 57.20 -45.77
CA PHE A 504 0.61 55.99 -44.94
C PHE A 504 0.50 56.38 -43.46
N ASN A 505 -0.51 55.87 -42.75
CA ASN A 505 -0.53 55.77 -41.29
C ASN A 505 -1.49 54.64 -40.88
N HIS A 506 -0.97 53.44 -40.67
CA HIS A 506 -1.62 52.44 -39.82
C HIS A 506 -0.67 52.09 -38.65
N PRO A 507 -0.93 52.65 -37.46
CA PRO A 507 -0.32 52.20 -36.23
C PRO A 507 -1.13 51.03 -35.64
N ILE A 508 -0.43 50.05 -35.07
CA ILE A 508 -1.04 49.03 -34.19
C ILE A 508 -1.33 49.70 -32.83
N PRO A 509 -2.46 49.37 -32.17
CA PRO A 509 -2.39 49.29 -30.71
C PRO A 509 -3.05 48.05 -30.10
N LEU A 510 -2.46 47.65 -28.96
CA LEU A 510 -2.86 46.62 -28.01
C LEU A 510 -3.92 47.12 -27.01
N LYS A 511 -4.80 46.18 -26.59
CA LYS A 511 -5.43 45.91 -25.25
C LYS A 511 -6.15 47.03 -24.48
N TYR A 512 -7.35 46.71 -23.95
CA TYR A 512 -7.66 46.61 -22.50
C TYR A 512 -9.08 46.03 -22.25
N GLU A 513 -9.30 45.62 -21.00
CA GLU A 513 -10.39 44.85 -20.37
C GLU A 513 -11.81 45.44 -20.46
N ALA A 514 -12.85 44.59 -20.36
CA ALA A 514 -14.10 44.94 -19.66
C ALA A 514 -14.92 43.69 -19.24
N LEU A 515 -15.40 43.75 -18.00
CA LEU A 515 -16.31 42.85 -17.29
C LEU A 515 -17.80 43.09 -17.66
N SER A 516 -18.64 42.15 -17.20
CA SER A 516 -20.12 42.15 -17.05
C SER A 516 -20.96 41.78 -18.30
N CYS A 517 -22.06 41.02 -18.21
CA CYS A 517 -22.98 40.74 -17.09
C CYS A 517 -23.00 39.29 -16.59
#